data_AF-A0A1G8DN69-F1
#
_entry.id   AF-A0A1G8DN69-F1
#
_cell.length_a   1.000
_cell.length_b   1.000
_cell.length_c   1.000
_cell.angle_alpha   90.00
_cell.angle_beta   90.00
_cell.angle_gamma   90.00
#
_symmetry.space_group_name_H-M   'P 1'
#
loop_
_entity.id
_entity.type
_entity.pdbx_description
1 polymer ?
#
loop_
_entity_poly.entity_id
_entity_poly.type
_entity_poly.pdbx_seq_one_letter_code
_entity_poly.pdbx_strand_id
1 'polypeptide(L)'
;MNYEQPLITDGPDPAAAEYGTAGPAEPAVTSTNRGRGKAWLAGSIGAAAGLIVGVLVGQLEFEQQSAALSDAVTACGVESTDGILLGDEGQSISMQTEGAESFGAPYEDVACVLFELEVPDSIVSRIDSTRALDGRQEAEWENYSASWGYHPDSGLDIVVEISDEK
;
A
#
# COMPACT_ATOMS: atom_id res chain seq x y z
N MET A 1 -43.80 9.00 -21.68
CA MET A 1 -43.77 8.13 -20.48
C MET A 1 -42.95 8.87 -19.45
N ASN A 2 -43.62 9.52 -18.50
CA ASN A 2 -43.00 10.31 -17.43
C ASN A 2 -42.73 9.38 -16.25
N TYR A 3 -41.53 9.43 -15.68
CA TYR A 3 -41.24 8.87 -14.36
C TYR A 3 -40.96 10.02 -13.41
N GLU A 4 -41.91 10.26 -12.50
CA GLU A 4 -41.83 11.18 -11.39
C GLU A 4 -40.97 10.55 -10.27
N GLN A 5 -40.01 11.30 -9.73
CA GLN A 5 -39.27 10.96 -8.51
C GLN A 5 -40.04 11.48 -7.28
N PRO A 6 -40.10 10.75 -6.16
CA PRO A 6 -40.57 11.31 -4.91
C PRO A 6 -39.44 12.04 -4.16
N LEU A 7 -39.68 13.32 -3.84
CA LEU A 7 -39.01 14.04 -2.75
C LEU A 7 -39.49 13.49 -1.41
N ILE A 8 -38.57 13.22 -0.47
CA ILE A 8 -38.88 13.16 0.96
C ILE A 8 -37.96 14.13 1.71
N THR A 9 -38.58 14.83 2.63
CA THR A 9 -38.26 16.14 3.18
C THR A 9 -37.40 16.10 4.44
N ASP A 10 -36.54 17.10 4.54
CA ASP A 10 -35.83 17.59 5.72
C ASP A 10 -36.79 18.04 6.85
N GLY A 11 -36.44 17.75 8.10
CA GLY A 11 -37.08 18.31 9.30
C GLY A 11 -36.18 18.14 10.55
N PRO A 12 -36.13 19.11 11.49
CA PRO A 12 -34.94 19.34 12.33
C PRO A 12 -35.01 18.88 13.81
N ASP A 13 -33.81 18.74 14.39
CA ASP A 13 -33.36 18.60 15.81
C ASP A 13 -33.92 19.71 16.77
N PRO A 14 -33.79 19.70 18.13
CA PRO A 14 -32.74 19.07 19.00
C PRO A 14 -33.15 18.59 20.42
N ALA A 15 -32.28 17.82 21.12
CA ALA A 15 -32.17 17.86 22.59
C ALA A 15 -30.83 17.31 23.17
N ALA A 16 -30.00 18.26 23.62
CA ALA A 16 -29.27 18.34 24.89
C ALA A 16 -28.51 17.12 25.49
N ALA A 17 -27.19 17.29 25.62
CA ALA A 17 -26.35 17.00 26.79
C ALA A 17 -24.87 17.14 26.35
N GLU A 18 -23.91 17.82 26.98
CA GLU A 18 -23.78 18.68 28.17
C GLU A 18 -22.48 19.49 27.92
N TYR A 19 -22.46 20.79 28.23
CA TYR A 19 -21.25 21.61 28.20
C TYR A 19 -20.49 21.48 29.51
N GLY A 20 -19.31 20.85 29.49
CA GLY A 20 -18.36 20.82 30.60
C GLY A 20 -17.49 22.09 30.62
N THR A 21 -17.75 22.96 31.59
CA THR A 21 -17.13 24.26 31.84
C THR A 21 -15.64 24.18 32.22
N ALA A 22 -14.84 25.06 31.60
CA ALA A 22 -13.51 25.45 32.06
C ALA A 22 -13.59 26.22 33.39
N GLY A 23 -12.81 25.79 34.39
CA GLY A 23 -12.56 26.52 35.63
C GLY A 23 -11.24 27.31 35.58
N PRO A 24 -11.11 28.41 36.35
CA PRO A 24 -10.01 29.37 36.24
C PRO A 24 -8.75 29.02 37.04
N ALA A 25 -7.70 29.77 36.77
CA ALA A 25 -6.31 29.58 37.21
C ALA A 25 -5.97 30.07 38.64
N GLU A 26 -4.84 29.51 39.14
CA GLU A 26 -3.87 30.02 40.15
C GLU A 26 -4.14 29.85 41.66
N PRO A 27 -3.10 29.78 42.55
CA PRO A 27 -1.69 30.15 42.37
C PRO A 27 -0.61 29.13 42.84
N ALA A 28 0.64 29.54 42.64
CA ALA A 28 1.91 28.85 42.84
C ALA A 28 2.23 28.34 44.27
N VAL A 29 2.94 27.20 44.34
CA VAL A 29 3.87 26.89 45.43
C VAL A 29 5.24 26.55 44.86
N THR A 30 6.17 27.48 45.09
CA THR A 30 7.60 27.34 44.94
C THR A 30 8.13 26.24 45.85
N SER A 31 8.79 25.21 45.30
CA SER A 31 9.74 24.41 46.08
C SER A 31 11.13 24.56 45.49
N THR A 32 11.93 25.31 46.23
CA THR A 32 13.36 25.49 46.02
C THR A 32 14.08 24.19 46.42
N ASN A 33 14.90 23.62 45.53
CA ASN A 33 16.14 23.03 46.02
C ASN A 33 17.32 23.45 45.14
N ARG A 34 18.15 24.29 45.75
CA ARG A 34 19.39 24.86 45.23
C ARG A 34 20.49 24.34 46.14
N GLY A 35 21.34 23.47 45.59
CA GLY A 35 22.57 23.03 46.26
C GLY A 35 23.48 22.35 45.24
N ARG A 36 24.29 23.11 44.50
CA ARG A 36 25.74 23.26 44.74
C ARG A 36 26.42 21.89 44.73
N GLY A 37 26.96 21.41 43.61
CA GLY A 37 27.98 22.05 42.80
C GLY A 37 29.31 21.36 43.05
N LYS A 38 29.95 20.87 41.98
CA LYS A 38 31.41 20.80 41.80
C LYS A 38 31.68 20.32 40.38
N ALA A 39 32.12 21.28 39.56
CA ALA A 39 32.89 21.02 38.36
C ALA A 39 34.12 20.19 38.75
N TRP A 40 34.41 19.13 38.00
CA TRP A 40 35.76 18.65 37.82
C TRP A 40 36.00 18.39 36.33
N LEU A 41 37.00 19.12 35.85
CA LEU A 41 37.64 18.99 34.55
C LEU A 41 38.41 17.66 34.46
N ALA A 42 38.53 17.17 33.23
CA ALA A 42 39.64 16.36 32.70
C ALA A 42 39.77 14.89 33.16
N GLY A 43 39.42 14.00 32.23
CA GLY A 43 39.78 12.59 32.21
C GLY A 43 39.59 12.04 30.79
N SER A 44 40.42 12.48 29.85
CA SER A 44 40.56 11.85 28.54
C SER A 44 41.23 10.48 28.71
N ILE A 45 40.50 9.41 28.40
CA ILE A 45 40.89 8.12 27.78
C ILE A 45 39.74 7.16 28.06
N GLY A 46 38.96 6.84 27.02
CA GLY A 46 37.81 5.95 27.09
C GLY A 46 37.03 6.01 25.80
N ALA A 47 37.65 5.64 24.68
CA ALA A 47 36.93 5.35 23.46
C ALA A 47 36.09 4.09 23.68
N ALA A 48 34.76 4.22 23.73
CA ALA A 48 33.80 3.22 23.25
C ALA A 48 32.35 3.62 23.62
N ALA A 49 31.49 3.58 22.61
CA ALA A 49 30.05 3.35 22.68
C ALA A 49 29.18 4.43 23.37
N GLY A 50 28.67 5.38 22.57
CA GLY A 50 27.60 6.27 23.01
C GLY A 50 26.94 7.04 21.86
N LEU A 51 25.91 6.45 21.28
CA LEU A 51 24.75 7.08 20.61
C LEU A 51 24.98 7.94 19.34
N ILE A 52 24.97 7.26 18.18
CA ILE A 52 24.05 7.62 17.08
C ILE A 52 23.46 6.30 16.54
N VAL A 53 22.53 5.70 17.30
CA VAL A 53 21.61 4.69 16.77
C VAL A 53 20.33 5.46 16.47
N GLY A 54 20.17 5.92 15.23
CA GLY A 54 19.01 6.72 14.85
C GLY A 54 18.83 7.02 13.36
N VAL A 55 19.64 6.43 12.46
CA VAL A 55 19.57 6.69 11.01
C VAL A 55 19.72 5.41 10.18
N LEU A 56 19.19 4.27 10.65
CA LEU A 56 19.28 3.01 9.89
C LEU A 56 17.95 2.24 9.84
N VAL A 57 16.81 2.94 9.80
CA VAL A 57 15.51 2.27 9.63
C VAL A 57 14.94 2.50 8.22
N GLY A 58 15.09 3.70 7.64
CA GLY A 58 14.47 4.03 6.34
C GLY A 58 15.19 3.54 5.08
N GLN A 59 16.20 2.66 5.18
CA GLN A 59 16.94 2.16 3.99
C GLN A 59 16.55 0.73 3.60
N LEU A 60 15.88 -0.01 4.50
CA LEU A 60 15.51 -1.41 4.26
C LEU A 60 14.18 -1.56 3.51
N GLU A 61 13.40 -0.49 3.45
CA GLU A 61 12.09 -0.49 2.80
C GLU A 61 12.25 -0.34 1.29
N PHE A 62 13.17 0.51 0.81
CA PHE A 62 13.34 0.76 -0.63
C PHE A 62 14.00 -0.41 -1.40
N GLU A 63 14.97 -1.13 -0.82
CA GLU A 63 15.56 -2.30 -1.51
C GLU A 63 14.63 -3.52 -1.53
N GLN A 64 13.74 -3.67 -0.54
CA GLN A 64 12.76 -4.77 -0.54
C GLN A 64 11.67 -4.59 -1.59
N GLN A 65 11.19 -3.36 -1.79
CA GLN A 65 10.14 -3.09 -2.77
C GLN A 65 10.61 -3.40 -4.19
N SER A 66 11.84 -3.00 -4.54
CA SER A 66 12.42 -3.28 -5.87
C SER A 66 12.56 -4.77 -6.21
N ALA A 67 12.53 -5.65 -5.21
CA ALA A 67 12.62 -7.09 -5.42
C ALA A 67 11.26 -7.79 -5.41
N ALA A 68 10.21 -7.16 -4.88
CA ALA A 68 8.96 -7.84 -4.57
C ALA A 68 8.28 -8.48 -5.79
N LEU A 69 8.26 -7.81 -6.95
CA LEU A 69 7.73 -8.39 -8.18
C LEU A 69 8.56 -9.60 -8.66
N SER A 70 9.88 -9.51 -8.57
CA SER A 70 10.79 -10.61 -8.93
C SER A 70 10.68 -11.78 -7.96
N ASP A 71 10.50 -11.51 -6.68
CA ASP A 71 10.35 -12.51 -5.63
C ASP A 71 9.03 -13.28 -5.81
N ALA A 72 7.93 -12.59 -6.14
CA ALA A 72 6.64 -13.23 -6.45
C ALA A 72 6.74 -14.17 -7.66
N VAL A 73 7.38 -13.72 -8.75
CA VAL A 73 7.63 -14.55 -9.95
C VAL A 73 8.47 -15.78 -9.62
N THR A 74 9.50 -15.62 -8.79
CA THR A 74 10.38 -16.71 -8.34
C THR A 74 9.66 -17.68 -7.41
N ALA A 75 8.84 -17.18 -6.49
CA ALA A 75 8.05 -17.99 -5.56
C ALA A 75 7.04 -18.87 -6.29
N CYS A 76 6.45 -18.35 -7.36
CA CYS A 76 5.55 -19.10 -8.24
C CYS A 76 6.27 -20.00 -9.26
N GLY A 77 7.59 -19.83 -9.45
CA GLY A 77 8.38 -20.62 -10.40
C GLY A 77 8.04 -20.33 -11.87
N VAL A 78 7.67 -19.07 -12.17
CA VAL A 78 7.16 -18.63 -13.48
C VAL A 78 8.15 -17.73 -14.24
N GLU A 79 9.44 -17.76 -13.88
CA GLU A 79 10.47 -16.88 -14.46
C GLU A 79 10.66 -17.07 -15.98
N SER A 80 10.25 -18.24 -16.50
CA SER A 80 10.36 -18.60 -17.92
C SER A 80 9.01 -18.92 -18.54
N THR A 81 7.91 -18.54 -17.91
CA THR A 81 6.55 -18.77 -18.42
C THR A 81 6.23 -17.76 -19.51
N ASP A 82 5.88 -18.25 -20.71
CA ASP A 82 5.41 -17.39 -21.80
C ASP A 82 4.16 -16.62 -21.36
N GLY A 83 4.16 -15.30 -21.60
CA GLY A 83 3.08 -14.41 -21.18
C GLY A 83 3.27 -13.79 -19.80
N ILE A 84 4.31 -14.14 -19.04
CA ILE A 84 4.71 -13.46 -17.80
C ILE A 84 6.08 -12.82 -17.99
N LEU A 85 6.15 -11.49 -17.90
CA LEU A 85 7.37 -10.74 -18.18
C LEU A 85 7.60 -9.68 -17.11
N LEU A 86 8.75 -9.77 -16.43
CA LEU A 86 9.28 -8.68 -15.61
C LEU A 86 9.83 -7.59 -16.54
N GLY A 87 9.38 -6.36 -16.33
CA GLY A 87 9.82 -5.16 -17.01
C GLY A 87 10.56 -4.21 -16.08
N ASP A 88 11.08 -3.12 -16.66
CA ASP A 88 11.60 -1.95 -15.92
C ASP A 88 12.58 -2.29 -14.79
N GLU A 89 13.53 -3.19 -15.06
CA GLU A 89 14.52 -3.63 -14.07
C GLU A 89 13.90 -4.23 -12.79
N GLY A 90 12.74 -4.87 -12.90
CA GLY A 90 11.99 -5.47 -11.80
C GLY A 90 10.92 -4.56 -11.18
N GLN A 91 10.69 -3.37 -11.75
CA GLN A 91 9.70 -2.40 -11.26
C GLN A 91 8.31 -2.57 -11.87
N SER A 92 8.18 -3.43 -12.89
CA SER A 92 6.89 -3.79 -13.47
C SER A 92 6.82 -5.28 -13.79
N ILE A 93 5.60 -5.81 -13.87
CA ILE A 93 5.31 -7.13 -14.39
C ILE A 93 4.09 -7.05 -15.30
N SER A 94 4.22 -7.63 -16.50
CA SER A 94 3.10 -7.84 -17.43
C SER A 94 2.76 -9.31 -17.49
N MET A 95 1.47 -9.63 -17.37
CA MET A 95 0.95 -10.99 -17.38
C MET A 95 -0.23 -11.09 -18.33
N GLN A 96 -0.18 -12.05 -19.24
CA GLN A 96 -1.23 -12.34 -20.21
C GLN A 96 -1.63 -13.81 -20.07
N THR A 97 -2.93 -14.08 -19.92
CA THR A 97 -3.43 -15.45 -19.91
C THR A 97 -3.73 -15.94 -21.32
N GLU A 98 -3.84 -17.26 -21.50
CA GLU A 98 -4.37 -17.83 -22.74
C GLU A 98 -5.79 -17.29 -23.03
N GLY A 99 -6.05 -17.02 -24.31
CA GLY A 99 -7.36 -16.69 -24.87
C GLY A 99 -7.74 -17.69 -25.96
N ALA A 100 -8.96 -17.58 -26.50
CA ALA A 100 -9.41 -18.52 -27.54
C ALA A 100 -8.54 -18.48 -28.83
N GLU A 101 -7.91 -17.34 -29.11
CA GLU A 101 -7.13 -17.09 -30.32
C GLU A 101 -5.68 -16.65 -30.02
N SER A 102 -5.25 -16.62 -28.75
CA SER A 102 -3.91 -16.22 -28.34
C SER A 102 -3.31 -17.16 -27.31
N PHE A 103 -2.01 -17.44 -27.47
CA PHE A 103 -1.21 -18.08 -26.44
C PHE A 103 -0.98 -17.12 -25.27
N GLY A 104 -0.85 -17.66 -24.06
CA GLY A 104 -0.50 -16.93 -22.86
C GLY A 104 -0.26 -17.89 -21.70
N ALA A 105 -0.03 -17.32 -20.52
CA ALA A 105 0.21 -18.09 -19.31
C ALA A 105 -1.06 -18.83 -18.86
N PRO A 106 -0.90 -19.98 -18.18
CA PRO A 106 -1.98 -20.57 -17.40
C PRO A 106 -2.54 -19.55 -16.41
N TYR A 107 -3.87 -19.51 -16.23
CA TYR A 107 -4.49 -18.60 -15.25
C TYR A 107 -3.98 -18.85 -13.83
N GLU A 108 -3.67 -20.11 -13.48
CA GLU A 108 -3.11 -20.48 -12.17
C GLU A 108 -1.75 -19.84 -11.87
N ASP A 109 -0.91 -19.64 -12.90
CA ASP A 109 0.39 -18.98 -12.77
C ASP A 109 0.21 -17.48 -12.48
N VAL A 110 -0.69 -16.83 -13.22
CA VAL A 110 -1.05 -15.41 -12.99
C VAL A 110 -1.69 -15.22 -11.61
N ALA A 111 -2.59 -16.12 -11.22
CA ALA A 111 -3.24 -16.09 -9.91
C ALA A 111 -2.23 -16.29 -8.77
N CYS A 112 -1.23 -17.15 -8.94
CA CYS A 112 -0.15 -17.32 -7.97
C CYS A 112 0.60 -16.00 -7.76
N VAL A 113 1.01 -15.32 -8.83
CA VAL A 113 1.74 -14.05 -8.72
C VAL A 113 0.87 -12.99 -8.04
N LEU A 114 -0.40 -12.85 -8.43
CA LEU A 114 -1.31 -11.90 -7.79
C LEU A 114 -1.54 -12.20 -6.30
N PHE A 115 -1.51 -13.47 -5.91
CA PHE A 115 -1.58 -13.91 -4.51
C PHE A 115 -0.31 -13.53 -3.73
N GLU A 116 0.88 -13.77 -4.28
CA GLU A 116 2.16 -13.38 -3.65
C GLU A 116 2.31 -11.85 -3.54
N LEU A 117 1.68 -11.08 -4.43
CA LEU A 117 1.59 -9.62 -4.35
C LEU A 117 0.48 -9.11 -3.42
N GLU A 118 -0.13 -10.00 -2.64
CA GLU A 118 -1.15 -9.70 -1.64
C GLU A 118 -2.32 -8.85 -2.17
N VAL A 119 -2.71 -9.09 -3.44
CA VAL A 119 -3.81 -8.36 -4.08
C VAL A 119 -5.11 -8.55 -3.29
N PRO A 120 -5.77 -7.46 -2.83
CA PRO A 120 -7.02 -7.55 -2.08
C PRO A 120 -8.13 -8.34 -2.81
N ASP A 121 -8.93 -9.11 -2.08
CA ASP A 121 -10.07 -9.89 -2.61
C ASP A 121 -11.04 -9.04 -3.45
N SER A 122 -11.20 -7.76 -3.11
CA SER A 122 -12.05 -6.83 -3.84
C SER A 122 -11.49 -6.50 -5.23
N ILE A 123 -10.17 -6.43 -5.39
CA ILE A 123 -9.48 -6.24 -6.66
C ILE A 123 -9.53 -7.53 -7.47
N VAL A 124 -9.26 -8.70 -6.86
CA VAL A 124 -9.42 -10.01 -7.51
C VAL A 124 -10.84 -10.18 -8.06
N SER A 125 -11.87 -9.87 -7.25
CA SER A 125 -13.27 -9.93 -7.68
C SER A 125 -13.57 -9.00 -8.87
N ARG A 126 -12.90 -7.85 -8.96
CA ARG A 126 -13.03 -6.94 -10.10
C ARG A 126 -12.33 -7.51 -11.34
N ILE A 127 -11.13 -8.09 -11.18
CA ILE A 127 -10.43 -8.79 -12.27
C ILE A 127 -11.31 -9.89 -12.85
N ASP A 128 -11.82 -10.80 -12.01
CA ASP A 128 -12.63 -11.95 -12.42
C ASP A 128 -13.97 -11.57 -13.07
N SER A 129 -14.52 -10.41 -12.72
CA SER A 129 -15.78 -9.92 -13.26
C SER A 129 -15.63 -8.99 -14.47
N THR A 130 -14.39 -8.68 -14.87
CA THR A 130 -14.12 -7.78 -16.00
C THR A 130 -14.48 -8.43 -17.32
N ARG A 131 -15.23 -7.72 -18.16
CA ARG A 131 -15.63 -8.17 -19.49
C ARG A 131 -14.98 -7.31 -20.57
N ALA A 132 -14.96 -7.82 -21.79
CA ALA A 132 -14.46 -7.10 -22.98
C ALA A 132 -15.02 -5.70 -23.17
N LEU A 133 -16.29 -5.48 -22.81
CA LEU A 133 -16.96 -4.19 -22.98
C LEU A 133 -16.68 -3.18 -21.85
N ASP A 134 -16.06 -3.63 -20.74
CA ASP A 134 -15.76 -2.77 -19.61
C ASP A 134 -14.49 -1.93 -19.87
N GLY A 135 -13.65 -2.34 -20.83
CA GLY A 135 -12.45 -1.62 -21.22
C GLY A 135 -11.27 -1.92 -20.29
N ARG A 136 -10.36 -0.94 -20.16
CA ARG A 136 -9.24 -1.02 -19.21
C ARG A 136 -9.71 -0.55 -17.85
N GLN A 137 -9.43 -1.37 -16.85
CA GLN A 137 -9.71 -1.17 -15.44
C GLN A 137 -8.41 -0.88 -14.71
N GLU A 138 -8.49 -0.16 -13.59
CA GLU A 138 -7.35 0.25 -12.78
C GLU A 138 -7.63 0.06 -11.29
N ALA A 139 -6.60 -0.26 -10.51
CA ALA A 139 -6.66 -0.30 -9.05
C ALA A 139 -5.28 -0.10 -8.44
N GLU A 140 -5.26 0.35 -7.18
CA GLU A 140 -4.06 0.52 -6.38
C GLU A 140 -4.24 -0.21 -5.04
N TRP A 141 -3.15 -0.76 -4.52
CA TRP A 141 -3.08 -1.34 -3.17
C TRP A 141 -1.62 -1.30 -2.71
N GLU A 142 -1.38 -1.15 -1.40
CA GLU A 142 -0.02 -1.06 -0.85
C GLU A 142 0.81 0.00 -1.63
N ASN A 143 1.92 -0.41 -2.22
CA ASN A 143 2.83 0.33 -3.08
C ASN A 143 2.73 -0.12 -4.55
N TYR A 144 1.57 -0.65 -4.98
CA TYR A 144 1.33 -1.14 -6.33
C TYR A 144 0.17 -0.41 -7.00
N SER A 145 0.29 -0.26 -8.31
CA SER A 145 -0.82 0.03 -9.20
C SER A 145 -0.93 -1.09 -10.22
N ALA A 146 -2.16 -1.41 -10.61
CA ALA A 146 -2.42 -2.32 -11.71
C ALA A 146 -3.41 -1.73 -12.69
N SER A 147 -3.17 -2.02 -13.96
CA SER A 147 -4.12 -1.85 -15.04
C SER A 147 -4.40 -3.20 -15.65
N TRP A 148 -5.67 -3.53 -15.91
CA TRP A 148 -6.03 -4.77 -16.59
C TRP A 148 -7.19 -4.63 -17.56
N GLY A 149 -7.30 -5.58 -18.47
CA GLY A 149 -8.44 -5.76 -19.36
C GLY A 149 -8.61 -7.22 -19.70
N TYR A 150 -9.78 -7.60 -20.20
CA TYR A 150 -10.07 -8.98 -20.57
C TYR A 150 -10.77 -9.03 -21.92
N HIS A 151 -10.40 -9.99 -22.77
CA HIS A 151 -11.19 -10.36 -23.95
C HIS A 151 -11.20 -11.89 -24.11
N PRO A 152 -12.32 -12.52 -24.51
CA PRO A 152 -12.36 -13.97 -24.71
C PRO A 152 -11.29 -14.50 -25.67
N ASP A 153 -11.01 -13.75 -26.74
CA ASP A 153 -10.01 -14.13 -27.75
C ASP A 153 -8.57 -13.96 -27.27
N SER A 154 -8.29 -12.96 -26.44
CA SER A 154 -6.91 -12.61 -26.03
C SER A 154 -6.56 -12.92 -24.57
N GLY A 155 -7.52 -13.40 -23.78
CA GLY A 155 -7.35 -13.62 -22.34
C GLY A 155 -7.39 -12.34 -21.50
N LEU A 156 -6.97 -12.47 -20.24
CA LEU A 156 -6.66 -11.37 -19.33
C LEU A 156 -5.30 -10.79 -19.74
N ASP A 157 -5.20 -9.47 -19.78
CA ASP A 157 -3.95 -8.72 -19.88
C ASP A 157 -3.88 -7.79 -18.67
N ILE A 158 -2.88 -7.98 -17.81
CA ILE A 158 -2.67 -7.19 -16.60
C ILE A 158 -1.21 -6.73 -16.53
N VAL A 159 -1.03 -5.48 -16.13
CA VAL A 159 0.27 -4.90 -15.79
C VAL A 159 0.20 -4.44 -14.35
N VAL A 160 1.20 -4.79 -13.55
CA VAL A 160 1.39 -4.31 -12.18
C VAL A 160 2.72 -3.57 -12.11
N GLU A 161 2.71 -2.39 -11.49
CA GLU A 161 3.86 -1.50 -11.38
C GLU A 161 4.04 -1.08 -9.91
N ILE A 162 5.29 -0.90 -9.49
CA ILE A 162 5.57 -0.25 -8.21
C ILE A 162 5.16 1.22 -8.31
N SER A 163 4.34 1.68 -7.37
CA SER A 163 3.81 3.04 -7.33
C SER A 163 4.47 3.82 -6.20
N ASP A 164 5.06 4.97 -6.54
CA ASP A 164 5.66 5.92 -5.60
C ASP A 164 4.57 6.71 -4.83
N GLU A 165 3.70 6.04 -4.07
CA GLU A 165 2.67 6.71 -3.27
C GLU A 165 2.57 6.15 -1.85
N LYS A 166 3.50 6.58 -0.96
CA LYS A 166 3.20 7.55 0.13
C LYS A 166 4.41 7.88 1.01
#